data_AF-A0A8T5NJP8-F1
#
_entry.id   AF-A0A8T5NJP8-F1
#
_cell.length_a   1.000
_cell.length_b   1.000
_cell.length_c   1.000
_cell.angle_alpha   90.00
_cell.angle_beta   90.00
_cell.angle_gamma   90.00
#
_symmetry.space_group_name_H-M   'P 1'
#
loop_
_entity.id
_entity.type
_entity.pdbx_description
1 polymer ?
#
loop_
_entity_poly.entity_id
_entity_poly.type
_entity_poly.pdbx_seq_one_letter_code
_entity_poly.pdbx_strand_id
1 'polypeptide(L)'
;MTRAGGNPFNLILRQQGAEEQYSLLMTKYKIMGIDRPTVRRWHALTMEDRKNIVADYSAGMPVKDIMVKYQCADTQIYRCMKILETNIPKRCQSNVIREEDKDTILKMYGSGKSTTKIGRALNRHHSVVRRVIMETTHRNLSDKKFVRLSDDEKAKLKMMFAEGTTCAEISKLTGHSKTTVRRIADDSPMKHHKTFSEADRENLREAFKEGLSLRKTARKFNSATSSVKFWFDKFKRGL
;
A
#
# COMPACT_ATOMS: atom_id res chain seq x y z
N MET A 1 -16.98 -15.36 -4.29
CA MET A 1 -16.18 -14.24 -3.73
C MET A 1 -16.85 -13.77 -2.45
N THR A 2 -16.15 -13.72 -1.32
CA THR A 2 -16.69 -13.10 -0.10
C THR A 2 -16.83 -11.58 -0.33
N ARG A 3 -17.92 -10.97 0.16
CA ARG A 3 -18.21 -9.52 0.04
C ARG A 3 -17.11 -8.59 0.60
N ALA A 4 -16.13 -9.13 1.31
CA ALA A 4 -15.06 -8.37 1.97
C ALA A 4 -13.79 -8.11 1.13
N GLY A 5 -13.71 -8.51 -0.15
CA GLY A 5 -12.56 -8.19 -1.01
C GLY A 5 -11.19 -8.71 -0.53
N GLY A 6 -11.14 -9.54 0.51
CA GLY A 6 -9.95 -10.22 0.97
C GLY A 6 -9.64 -11.42 0.09
N ASN A 7 -8.35 -11.64 -0.19
CA ASN A 7 -7.90 -12.86 -0.82
C ASN A 7 -8.31 -14.05 0.08
N PRO A 8 -9.18 -14.98 -0.39
CA PRO A 8 -9.63 -16.12 0.41
C PRO A 8 -8.46 -17.04 0.86
N PHE A 9 -7.29 -16.93 0.23
CA PHE A 9 -6.09 -17.67 0.59
C PHE A 9 -5.45 -17.22 1.93
N ASN A 10 -5.81 -16.07 2.49
CA ASN A 10 -5.25 -15.61 3.78
C ASN A 10 -5.92 -16.24 5.01
N LEU A 11 -6.98 -17.04 4.84
CA LEU A 11 -7.82 -17.51 5.95
C LEU A 11 -7.52 -18.93 6.45
N ILE A 12 -6.63 -19.70 5.82
CA ILE A 12 -6.43 -21.12 6.19
C ILE A 12 -5.30 -21.35 7.21
N LEU A 13 -4.48 -20.35 7.53
CA LEU A 13 -3.16 -20.61 8.12
C LEU A 13 -3.01 -20.35 9.64
N ARG A 14 -4.08 -20.40 10.45
CA ARG A 14 -3.94 -20.13 11.91
C ARG A 14 -4.73 -21.00 12.89
N GLN A 15 -5.43 -22.05 12.46
CA GLN A 15 -6.23 -22.88 13.37
C GLN A 15 -5.84 -24.37 13.26
N GLN A 16 -6.08 -25.13 14.36
CA GLN A 16 -6.07 -26.59 14.31
C GLN A 16 -7.02 -27.06 13.20
N GLY A 17 -6.62 -28.05 12.40
CA GLY A 17 -7.37 -28.51 11.21
C GLY A 17 -7.01 -27.81 9.89
N ALA A 18 -5.96 -26.98 9.85
CA ALA A 18 -5.49 -26.35 8.62
C ALA A 18 -5.14 -27.35 7.49
N GLU A 19 -4.69 -28.56 7.85
CA GLU A 19 -4.38 -29.62 6.89
C GLU A 19 -5.63 -30.22 6.24
N GLU A 20 -6.69 -30.46 7.02
CA GLU A 20 -7.97 -30.95 6.52
C GLU A 20 -8.66 -29.91 5.62
N GLN A 21 -8.67 -28.64 6.07
CA GLN A 21 -9.19 -27.53 5.27
C GLN A 21 -8.42 -27.36 3.95
N TYR A 22 -7.11 -27.54 3.98
CA TYR A 22 -6.27 -27.53 2.79
C TYR A 22 -6.61 -28.70 1.85
N SER A 23 -6.76 -29.91 2.40
CA SER A 23 -7.13 -31.10 1.62
C SER A 23 -8.48 -30.94 0.93
N LEU A 24 -9.49 -30.45 1.66
CA LEU A 24 -10.82 -30.16 1.12
C LEU A 24 -10.78 -29.09 0.03
N LEU A 25 -10.00 -28.02 0.23
CA LEU A 25 -9.84 -26.97 -0.76
C LEU A 25 -9.16 -27.49 -2.05
N MET A 26 -8.12 -28.31 -1.91
CA MET A 26 -7.43 -28.92 -3.05
C MET A 26 -8.33 -29.88 -3.83
N THR A 27 -9.17 -30.64 -3.11
CA THR A 27 -10.18 -31.53 -3.71
C THR A 27 -11.20 -30.72 -4.51
N LYS A 28 -11.68 -29.60 -3.95
CA LYS A 28 -12.59 -28.68 -4.65
C LYS A 28 -11.99 -28.12 -5.94
N TYR A 29 -10.72 -27.69 -5.93
CA TYR A 29 -10.07 -27.19 -7.16
C TYR A 29 -9.91 -28.27 -8.22
N LYS A 30 -9.56 -29.50 -7.81
CA LYS A 30 -9.49 -30.66 -8.70
C LYS A 30 -10.85 -30.94 -9.36
N ILE A 31 -11.95 -30.86 -8.59
CA ILE A 31 -13.32 -31.01 -9.11
C ILE A 31 -13.67 -29.89 -10.09
N MET A 32 -13.24 -28.66 -9.84
CA MET A 32 -13.53 -27.50 -10.68
C MET A 32 -12.67 -27.41 -11.96
N GLY A 33 -11.71 -28.31 -12.17
CA GLY A 33 -10.80 -28.26 -13.33
C GLY A 33 -9.90 -27.02 -13.36
N ILE A 34 -9.74 -26.34 -12.21
CA ILE A 34 -8.90 -25.15 -12.10
C ILE A 34 -7.52 -25.60 -11.67
N ASP A 35 -6.48 -25.18 -12.40
CA ASP A 35 -5.10 -25.39 -12.00
C ASP A 35 -4.89 -24.89 -10.56
N ARG A 36 -4.28 -25.75 -9.74
CA ARG A 36 -4.17 -25.52 -8.30
C ARG A 36 -3.56 -24.14 -8.04
N PRO A 37 -4.22 -23.25 -7.29
CA PRO A 37 -3.56 -22.05 -6.83
C PRO A 37 -2.35 -22.48 -6.00
N THR A 38 -1.23 -21.78 -6.17
CA THR A 38 -0.02 -21.99 -5.37
C THR A 38 -0.32 -21.59 -3.93
N VAL A 39 -0.90 -22.51 -3.16
CA VAL A 39 -1.17 -22.30 -1.74
C VAL A 39 0.17 -22.32 -1.03
N ARG A 40 0.67 -21.12 -0.71
CA ARG A 40 1.92 -20.95 0.03
C ARG A 40 1.67 -21.38 1.48
N ARG A 41 2.24 -22.51 1.90
CA ARG A 41 2.27 -22.88 3.32
C ARG A 41 3.17 -21.88 4.05
N TRP A 42 2.59 -21.10 4.95
CA TRP A 42 3.35 -20.16 5.77
C TRP A 42 3.52 -20.77 7.16
N HIS A 43 4.65 -21.43 7.38
CA HIS A 43 5.05 -21.85 8.73
C HIS A 43 6.20 -20.94 9.21
N ALA A 44 6.31 -20.79 10.53
CA ALA A 44 7.37 -19.99 11.13
C ALA A 44 8.68 -20.77 11.12
N LEU A 45 9.66 -20.31 10.36
CA LEU A 45 11.02 -20.90 10.35
C LEU A 45 11.70 -20.68 11.70
N THR A 46 12.26 -21.75 12.27
CA THR A 46 13.10 -21.71 13.47
C THR A 46 14.39 -20.94 13.18
N MET A 47 15.15 -20.57 14.22
CA MET A 47 16.45 -19.91 13.99
C MET A 47 17.47 -20.85 13.33
N GLU A 48 17.36 -22.15 13.58
CA GLU A 48 18.20 -23.18 12.98
C GLU A 48 17.89 -23.35 11.49
N ASP A 49 16.61 -23.46 11.12
CA ASP A 49 16.19 -23.51 9.70
C ASP A 49 16.73 -22.32 8.92
N ARG A 50 16.69 -21.11 9.50
CA ARG A 50 17.19 -19.90 8.82
C ARG A 50 18.68 -19.95 8.57
N LYS A 51 19.47 -20.49 9.50
CA LYS A 51 20.92 -20.67 9.32
C LYS A 51 21.17 -21.70 8.22
N ASN A 52 20.46 -22.82 8.27
CA ASN A 52 20.63 -23.91 7.30
C ASN A 52 20.19 -23.50 5.89
N ILE A 53 19.10 -22.74 5.75
CA ILE A 53 18.66 -22.15 4.48
C ILE A 53 19.76 -21.28 3.86
N VAL A 54 20.43 -20.45 4.66
CA VAL A 54 21.52 -19.59 4.16
C VAL A 54 22.75 -20.41 3.81
N ALA A 55 23.08 -21.44 4.60
CA ALA A 55 24.17 -22.36 4.29
C ALA A 55 23.92 -23.10 2.95
N ASP A 56 22.74 -23.70 2.77
CA ASP A 56 22.37 -24.39 1.53
C ASP A 56 22.39 -23.47 0.32
N TYR A 57 21.88 -22.24 0.47
CA TYR A 57 21.95 -21.24 -0.59
C TYR A 57 23.39 -20.86 -0.94
N SER A 58 24.25 -20.65 0.07
CA SER A 58 25.68 -20.35 -0.15
C SER A 58 26.45 -21.51 -0.77
N ALA A 59 25.99 -22.74 -0.58
CA ALA A 59 26.50 -23.94 -1.25
C ALA A 59 25.99 -24.08 -2.71
N GLY A 60 25.19 -23.13 -3.20
CA GLY A 60 24.66 -23.12 -4.56
C GLY A 60 23.40 -23.97 -4.77
N MET A 61 22.72 -24.40 -3.69
CA MET A 61 21.48 -25.16 -3.82
C MET A 61 20.38 -24.31 -4.49
N PRO A 62 19.70 -24.81 -5.54
CA PRO A 62 18.62 -24.08 -6.19
C PRO A 62 17.50 -23.72 -5.22
N VAL A 63 16.94 -22.51 -5.35
CA VAL A 63 15.86 -22.01 -4.48
C VAL A 63 14.66 -22.97 -4.43
N LYS A 64 14.35 -23.64 -5.54
CA LYS A 64 13.26 -24.63 -5.60
C LYS A 64 13.49 -25.80 -4.65
N ASP A 65 14.73 -26.28 -4.54
CA ASP A 65 15.07 -27.43 -3.71
C ASP A 65 15.07 -27.03 -2.23
N ILE A 66 15.57 -25.82 -1.92
CA ILE A 66 15.46 -25.22 -0.58
C ILE A 66 13.99 -25.07 -0.16
N MET A 67 13.12 -24.63 -1.07
CA MET A 67 11.68 -24.52 -0.79
C MET A 67 11.06 -25.88 -0.43
N VAL A 68 11.43 -26.94 -1.14
CA VAL A 68 10.94 -28.30 -0.85
C VAL A 68 11.51 -28.81 0.46
N LYS A 69 12.83 -28.69 0.66
CA LYS A 69 13.56 -29.17 1.85
C LYS A 69 13.02 -28.56 3.15
N TYR A 70 12.81 -27.24 3.16
CA TYR A 70 12.32 -26.53 4.34
C TYR A 70 10.83 -26.25 4.32
N GLN A 71 10.08 -26.76 3.33
CA GLN A 71 8.65 -26.50 3.13
C GLN A 71 8.25 -25.01 3.22
N CYS A 72 9.12 -24.12 2.75
CA CYS A 72 8.98 -22.67 2.92
C CYS A 72 8.78 -21.93 1.58
N ALA A 73 8.29 -20.70 1.65
CA ALA A 73 8.15 -19.87 0.44
C ALA A 73 9.48 -19.23 0.03
N ASP A 74 9.68 -19.03 -1.27
CA ASP A 74 10.77 -18.24 -1.86
C ASP A 74 11.05 -16.92 -1.11
N THR A 75 10.00 -16.17 -0.78
CA THR A 75 10.09 -14.91 -0.03
C THR A 75 10.65 -15.07 1.39
N GLN A 76 10.49 -16.23 2.03
CA GLN A 76 11.09 -16.51 3.33
C GLN A 76 12.59 -16.75 3.19
N ILE A 77 13.03 -17.45 2.14
CA ILE A 77 14.45 -17.67 1.82
C ILE A 77 15.15 -16.32 1.63
N TYR A 78 14.62 -15.45 0.76
CA TYR A 78 15.18 -14.10 0.55
C TYR A 78 15.21 -13.25 1.82
N ARG A 79 14.20 -13.39 2.70
CA ARG A 79 14.21 -12.69 4.00
C ARG A 79 15.31 -13.21 4.93
N CYS A 80 15.58 -14.52 4.93
CA CYS A 80 16.65 -15.10 5.74
C CYS A 80 18.02 -14.57 5.30
N MET A 81 18.27 -14.59 3.98
CA MET A 81 19.50 -14.05 3.39
C MET A 81 19.67 -12.57 3.74
N LYS A 82 18.65 -11.75 3.51
CA LYS A 82 18.72 -10.30 3.82
C LYS A 82 19.03 -10.02 5.29
N ILE A 83 18.43 -10.76 6.22
CA ILE A 83 18.67 -10.57 7.66
C ILE A 83 20.13 -10.89 8.03
N LEU A 84 20.71 -11.93 7.42
CA LEU A 84 22.06 -12.39 7.73
C LEU A 84 23.15 -11.59 7.00
N GLU A 85 22.97 -11.26 5.72
CA GLU A 85 23.91 -10.45 4.93
C GLU A 85 24.02 -9.01 5.43
N THR A 86 22.88 -8.37 5.67
CA THR A 86 22.89 -6.95 6.04
C THR A 86 23.24 -6.72 7.51
N ASN A 87 23.27 -7.81 8.30
CA ASN A 87 23.32 -7.79 9.76
C ASN A 87 22.37 -6.75 10.38
N ILE A 88 21.32 -6.34 9.64
CA ILE A 88 20.35 -5.36 10.10
C ILE A 88 19.56 -6.11 11.15
N PRO A 89 19.75 -5.81 12.45
CA PRO A 89 18.92 -6.42 13.47
C PRO A 89 17.49 -6.14 13.04
N LYS A 90 16.65 -7.18 12.97
CA LYS A 90 15.19 -6.98 12.91
C LYS A 90 14.92 -5.94 13.96
N ARG A 91 14.52 -4.71 13.57
CA ARG A 91 14.36 -3.58 14.50
C ARG A 91 13.70 -4.13 15.73
N CYS A 92 14.47 -4.23 16.82
CA CYS A 92 14.11 -5.10 17.91
C CYS A 92 12.71 -4.70 18.33
N GLN A 93 11.76 -5.63 18.17
CA GLN A 93 10.40 -5.46 18.67
C GLN A 93 10.41 -5.58 20.19
N SER A 94 11.41 -5.01 20.87
CA SER A 94 11.24 -4.64 22.25
C SER A 94 10.16 -3.57 22.25
N ASN A 95 8.93 -4.05 22.42
CA ASN A 95 7.74 -3.23 22.58
C ASN A 95 7.77 -2.45 23.90
N VAL A 96 8.76 -2.73 24.75
CA VAL A 96 8.93 -2.07 26.04
C VAL A 96 9.65 -0.75 25.80
N ILE A 97 8.87 0.32 25.93
CA ILE A 97 9.34 1.70 25.86
C ILE A 97 9.60 2.12 27.29
N ARG A 98 10.80 2.64 27.56
CA ARG A 98 11.13 3.20 28.88
C ARG A 98 10.22 4.40 29.16
N GLU A 99 9.89 4.68 30.42
CA GLU A 99 9.06 5.84 30.76
C GLU A 99 9.71 7.16 30.29
N GLU A 100 11.04 7.29 30.39
CA GLU A 100 11.80 8.44 29.87
C GLU A 100 11.58 8.69 28.37
N ASP A 101 11.50 7.61 27.58
CA ASP A 101 11.22 7.68 26.14
C ASP A 101 9.78 8.18 25.91
N LYS A 102 8.82 7.80 26.77
CA LYS A 102 7.42 8.25 26.65
C LYS A 102 7.30 9.75 26.90
N ASP A 103 7.94 10.26 27.95
CA ASP A 103 7.94 11.70 28.25
C ASP A 103 8.59 12.51 27.13
N THR A 104 9.70 12.00 26.60
CA THR A 104 10.38 12.60 25.45
C THR A 104 9.48 12.62 24.21
N ILE A 105 8.78 11.52 23.94
CA ILE A 105 7.78 11.43 22.85
C ILE A 105 6.69 12.49 23.03
N LEU A 106 6.12 12.61 24.22
CA LEU A 106 5.03 13.54 24.51
C LEU A 106 5.47 15.00 24.41
N LYS A 107 6.67 15.34 24.92
CA LYS A 107 7.26 16.68 24.78
C LYS A 107 7.49 17.05 23.32
N MET A 108 8.10 16.15 22.53
CA MET A 108 8.31 16.37 21.10
C MET A 108 6.99 16.50 20.34
N TYR A 109 5.97 15.73 20.72
CA TYR A 109 4.65 15.80 20.11
C TYR A 109 3.91 17.09 20.47
N GLY A 110 4.00 17.55 21.72
CA GLY A 110 3.49 18.84 22.18
C GLY A 110 4.08 20.01 21.40
N SER A 111 5.36 19.92 21.03
CA SER A 111 6.04 20.89 20.14
C SER A 111 5.63 20.81 18.65
N GLY A 112 4.67 19.95 18.29
CA GLY A 112 4.16 19.84 16.92
C GLY A 112 4.98 18.94 15.98
N LYS A 113 5.96 18.18 16.48
CA LYS A 113 6.71 17.23 15.63
C LYS A 113 5.86 16.04 15.22
N SER A 114 6.02 15.58 13.97
CA SER A 114 5.30 14.40 13.47
C SER A 114 5.84 13.10 14.07
N THR A 115 4.98 12.08 14.20
CA THR A 115 5.36 10.76 14.73
C THR A 115 6.50 10.11 13.95
N THR A 116 6.62 10.40 12.65
CA THR A 116 7.74 9.93 11.81
C THR A 116 9.06 10.62 12.18
N LYS A 117 9.05 11.94 12.41
CA LYS A 117 10.25 12.68 12.86
C LYS A 117 10.68 12.22 14.25
N ILE A 118 9.73 12.07 15.17
CA ILE A 118 9.98 11.57 16.54
C ILE A 118 10.56 10.15 16.48
N GLY A 119 9.95 9.25 15.70
CA GLY A 119 10.44 7.89 15.54
C GLY A 119 11.87 7.82 14.99
N ARG A 120 12.23 8.69 14.03
CA ARG A 120 13.61 8.77 13.55
C ARG A 120 14.58 9.22 14.64
N ALA A 121 14.21 10.24 15.43
CA ALA A 121 15.06 10.77 16.49
C ALA A 121 15.34 9.73 17.59
N LEU A 122 14.34 8.91 17.94
CA LEU A 122 14.46 7.88 18.99
C LEU A 122 14.81 6.49 18.43
N ASN A 123 15.14 6.41 17.14
CA ASN A 123 15.35 5.13 16.42
C ASN A 123 14.19 4.12 16.64
N ARG A 124 12.95 4.61 16.72
CA ARG A 124 11.73 3.82 16.87
C ARG A 124 10.86 3.87 15.61
N HIS A 125 10.11 2.81 15.38
CA HIS A 125 9.11 2.84 14.32
C HIS A 125 7.98 3.82 14.69
N HIS A 126 7.52 4.62 13.74
CA HIS A 126 6.50 5.67 13.97
C HIS A 126 5.17 5.12 14.54
N SER A 127 4.85 3.84 14.32
CA SER A 127 3.68 3.18 14.91
C SER A 127 3.79 3.00 16.42
N VAL A 128 5.00 2.81 16.94
CA VAL A 128 5.29 2.67 18.38
C VAL A 128 5.09 4.02 19.06
N VAL A 129 5.67 5.08 18.50
CA VAL A 129 5.45 6.47 18.93
C VAL A 129 3.95 6.82 18.90
N ARG A 130 3.25 6.44 17.83
CA ARG A 130 1.80 6.64 17.71
C ARG A 130 1.05 5.96 18.85
N ARG A 131 1.41 4.72 19.17
CA ARG A 131 0.78 3.94 20.24
C ARG A 131 0.92 4.64 21.60
N VAL A 132 2.14 5.03 21.97
CA VAL A 132 2.40 5.76 23.23
C VAL A 132 1.53 7.00 23.33
N ILE A 133 1.50 7.83 22.28
CA ILE A 133 0.70 9.05 22.31
C ILE A 133 -0.79 8.73 22.49
N MET A 134 -1.32 7.68 21.85
CA MET A 134 -2.73 7.29 22.02
C MET A 134 -3.02 6.75 23.42
N GLU A 135 -2.13 5.91 23.95
CA GLU A 135 -2.27 5.31 25.28
C GLU A 135 -2.23 6.38 26.37
N THR A 136 -1.34 7.37 26.27
CA THR A 136 -1.21 8.40 27.31
C THR A 136 -2.20 9.56 27.16
N THR A 137 -2.48 10.01 25.95
CA THR A 137 -3.36 11.19 25.75
C THR A 137 -4.83 10.82 25.60
N HIS A 138 -5.15 9.54 25.40
CA HIS A 138 -6.47 9.04 25.02
C HIS A 138 -7.09 9.74 23.79
N ARG A 139 -6.28 10.50 23.03
CA ARG A 139 -6.72 11.19 21.82
C ARG A 139 -6.43 10.32 20.62
N ASN A 140 -7.44 10.19 19.76
CA ASN A 140 -7.25 9.60 18.46
C ASN A 140 -6.33 10.53 17.64
N LEU A 141 -5.11 10.07 17.36
CA LEU A 141 -4.16 10.79 16.49
C LEU A 141 -4.69 11.03 15.07
N SER A 142 -5.77 10.35 14.67
CA SER A 142 -6.51 10.64 13.43
C SER A 142 -7.14 12.02 13.44
N ASP A 143 -7.48 12.56 14.61
CA ASP A 143 -8.16 13.86 14.73
C ASP A 143 -7.21 15.01 14.33
N LYS A 144 -5.89 14.81 14.48
CA LYS A 144 -4.88 15.73 13.93
C LYS A 144 -4.46 15.41 12.49
N LYS A 145 -4.77 14.22 11.96
CA LYS A 145 -4.23 13.76 10.67
C LYS A 145 -5.05 14.17 9.46
N PHE A 146 -6.24 14.68 9.71
CA PHE A 146 -6.92 15.56 8.80
C PHE A 146 -7.25 16.77 9.64
N VAL A 147 -6.42 17.82 9.60
CA VAL A 147 -7.01 19.15 9.70
C VAL A 147 -8.04 19.15 8.58
N ARG A 148 -9.28 18.80 8.93
CA ARG A 148 -10.42 18.93 8.02
C ARG A 148 -10.42 20.42 7.79
N LEU A 149 -10.00 20.82 6.60
CA LEU A 149 -10.07 22.22 6.25
C LEU A 149 -11.49 22.68 6.52
N SER A 150 -11.62 23.85 7.14
CA SER A 150 -12.94 24.44 7.29
C SER A 150 -13.56 24.62 5.91
N ASP A 151 -14.88 24.68 5.84
CA ASP A 151 -15.53 24.89 4.55
C ASP A 151 -15.13 26.25 3.94
N ASP A 152 -14.83 27.24 4.78
CA ASP A 152 -14.27 28.54 4.38
C ASP A 152 -12.87 28.41 3.77
N GLU A 153 -11.98 27.61 4.38
CA GLU A 153 -10.66 27.34 3.84
C GLU A 153 -10.75 26.60 2.49
N LYS A 154 -11.69 25.66 2.36
CA LYS A 154 -11.94 24.98 1.08
C LYS A 154 -12.44 25.96 0.02
N ALA A 155 -13.38 26.84 0.37
CA ALA A 155 -13.89 27.87 -0.53
C ALA A 155 -12.77 28.80 -1.01
N LYS A 156 -11.91 29.24 -0.09
CA LYS A 156 -10.73 30.07 -0.40
C LYS A 156 -9.77 29.38 -1.35
N LEU A 157 -9.47 28.09 -1.12
CA LEU A 157 -8.62 27.30 -2.02
C LEU A 157 -9.23 27.16 -3.42
N LYS A 158 -10.55 26.97 -3.52
CA LYS A 158 -11.28 26.90 -4.79
C LYS A 158 -11.25 28.24 -5.52
N MET A 159 -11.46 29.35 -4.83
CA MET A 159 -11.36 30.69 -5.40
C MET A 159 -9.97 30.97 -5.96
N MET A 160 -8.91 30.75 -5.18
CA MET A 160 -7.53 30.95 -5.65
C MET A 160 -7.22 30.12 -6.91
N PHE A 161 -7.76 28.91 -6.99
CA PHE A 161 -7.58 28.06 -8.16
C PHE A 161 -8.40 28.54 -9.37
N ALA A 162 -9.62 29.02 -9.16
CA ALA A 162 -10.46 29.62 -10.19
C ALA A 162 -9.85 30.91 -10.77
N GLU A 163 -9.15 31.69 -9.95
CA GLU A 163 -8.34 32.85 -10.35
C GLU A 163 -7.09 32.47 -11.17
N GLY A 164 -6.84 31.18 -11.38
CA GLY A 164 -5.73 30.67 -12.20
C GLY A 164 -4.43 30.42 -11.41
N THR A 165 -4.44 30.60 -10.08
CA THR A 165 -3.26 30.32 -9.25
C THR A 165 -2.94 28.83 -9.28
N THR A 166 -1.66 28.48 -9.45
CA THR A 166 -1.27 27.08 -9.55
C THR A 166 -1.36 26.38 -8.18
N CYS A 167 -1.66 25.08 -8.14
CA CYS A 167 -1.68 24.33 -6.87
C CYS A 167 -0.36 24.42 -6.08
N ALA A 168 0.76 24.68 -6.75
CA ALA A 168 2.06 24.82 -6.12
C ALA A 168 2.20 26.15 -5.37
N GLU A 169 1.72 27.25 -5.94
CA GLU A 169 1.69 28.57 -5.30
C GLU A 169 0.69 28.59 -4.15
N ILE A 170 -0.52 28.07 -4.37
CA ILE A 170 -1.54 27.94 -3.32
C ILE A 170 -0.99 27.13 -2.13
N SER A 171 -0.24 26.05 -2.40
CA SER A 171 0.41 25.23 -1.37
C SER A 171 1.45 26.02 -0.55
N LYS A 172 2.21 26.92 -1.19
CA LYS A 172 3.16 27.79 -0.49
C LYS A 172 2.43 28.83 0.36
N LEU A 173 1.36 29.44 -0.17
CA LEU A 173 0.59 30.49 0.50
C LEU A 173 -0.19 29.98 1.71
N THR A 174 -0.77 28.79 1.60
CA THR A 174 -1.67 28.24 2.63
C THR A 174 -0.99 27.25 3.58
N GLY A 175 0.24 26.84 3.29
CA GLY A 175 0.95 25.82 4.07
C GLY A 175 0.38 24.41 3.94
N HIS A 176 -0.65 24.19 3.11
CA HIS A 176 -1.20 22.86 2.85
C HIS A 176 -0.38 22.11 1.81
N SER A 177 -0.43 20.77 1.85
CA SER A 177 0.26 19.95 0.85
C SER A 177 -0.33 20.17 -0.55
N LYS A 178 0.52 20.14 -1.61
CA LYS A 178 0.07 20.22 -3.00
C LYS A 178 -1.03 19.21 -3.34
N THR A 179 -0.96 18.01 -2.75
CA THR A 179 -1.97 16.95 -2.93
C THR A 179 -3.31 17.34 -2.29
N THR A 180 -3.28 17.94 -1.10
CA THR A 180 -4.48 18.46 -0.42
C THR A 180 -5.14 19.57 -1.23
N VAL A 181 -4.35 20.54 -1.68
CA VAL A 181 -4.81 21.65 -2.52
C VAL A 181 -5.43 21.10 -3.79
N ARG A 182 -4.72 20.22 -4.51
CA ARG A 182 -5.25 19.60 -5.74
C ARG A 182 -6.57 18.90 -5.50
N ARG A 183 -6.69 18.11 -4.43
CA ARG A 183 -7.92 17.37 -4.12
C ARG A 183 -9.13 18.29 -3.83
N ILE A 184 -8.89 19.48 -3.28
CA ILE A 184 -9.96 20.44 -2.93
C ILE A 184 -10.31 21.32 -4.13
N ALA A 185 -9.30 21.75 -4.88
CA ALA A 185 -9.45 22.63 -6.02
C ALA A 185 -9.98 21.90 -7.26
N ASP A 186 -9.52 20.67 -7.48
CA ASP A 186 -9.99 19.80 -8.55
C ASP A 186 -11.24 19.08 -8.03
N ASP A 187 -12.41 19.71 -8.20
CA ASP A 187 -13.74 19.10 -7.96
C ASP A 187 -14.01 17.91 -8.91
N SER A 188 -13.03 17.51 -9.73
CA SER A 188 -13.09 16.24 -10.46
C SER A 188 -13.39 15.13 -9.46
N PRO A 189 -14.54 14.45 -9.58
CA PRO A 189 -14.82 13.30 -8.74
C PRO A 189 -13.65 12.33 -8.88
N MET A 190 -13.27 11.69 -7.77
CA MET A 190 -12.13 10.78 -7.73
C MET A 190 -12.24 9.84 -8.92
N LYS A 191 -11.29 9.92 -9.87
CA LYS A 191 -11.39 9.22 -11.15
C LYS A 191 -11.40 7.73 -10.87
N HIS A 192 -12.59 7.15 -10.78
CA HIS A 192 -12.75 5.73 -10.61
C HIS A 192 -12.22 5.04 -11.87
N HIS A 193 -11.67 3.83 -11.70
CA HIS A 193 -11.41 2.97 -12.83
C HIS A 193 -12.76 2.63 -13.49
N LYS A 194 -13.15 3.44 -14.47
CA LYS A 194 -14.36 3.22 -15.27
C LYS A 194 -14.09 2.12 -16.28
N THR A 195 -14.92 1.08 -16.27
CA THR A 195 -15.07 0.20 -17.43
C THR A 195 -15.74 1.02 -18.53
N PHE A 196 -15.01 1.32 -19.60
CA PHE A 196 -15.57 2.04 -20.75
C PHE A 196 -16.60 1.13 -21.44
N SER A 197 -17.82 1.66 -21.58
CA SER A 197 -18.86 1.05 -22.41
C SER A 197 -18.42 1.03 -23.88
N GLU A 198 -19.13 0.30 -24.74
CA GLU A 198 -18.82 0.31 -26.18
C GLU A 198 -18.95 1.71 -26.78
N ALA A 199 -20.00 2.45 -26.40
CA ALA A 199 -20.17 3.85 -26.78
C ALA A 199 -19.00 4.73 -26.33
N ASP A 200 -18.53 4.57 -25.08
CA ASP A 200 -17.35 5.31 -24.60
C ASP A 200 -16.09 4.96 -25.41
N ARG A 201 -15.93 3.70 -25.83
CA ARG A 201 -14.77 3.25 -26.62
C ARG A 201 -14.78 3.85 -28.01
N GLU A 202 -15.94 3.98 -28.65
CA GLU A 202 -16.05 4.62 -29.95
C GLU A 202 -15.72 6.11 -29.84
N ASN A 203 -16.27 6.80 -28.84
CA ASN A 203 -15.92 8.20 -28.56
C ASN A 203 -14.41 8.39 -28.25
N LEU A 204 -13.77 7.43 -27.59
CA LEU A 204 -12.32 7.43 -27.38
C LEU A 204 -11.53 7.20 -28.68
N ARG A 205 -12.05 6.35 -29.57
CA ARG A 205 -11.45 6.06 -30.88
C ARG A 205 -11.54 7.30 -31.79
N GLU A 206 -12.65 8.01 -31.79
CA GLU A 206 -12.78 9.31 -32.46
C GLU A 206 -11.78 10.32 -31.90
N ALA A 207 -11.73 10.48 -30.57
CA ALA A 207 -10.77 11.37 -29.93
C ALA A 207 -9.30 11.01 -30.25
N PHE A 208 -9.01 9.72 -30.44
CA PHE A 208 -7.70 9.25 -30.88
C PHE A 208 -7.42 9.63 -32.34
N LYS A 209 -8.38 9.45 -33.25
CA LYS A 209 -8.29 9.86 -34.66
C LYS A 209 -8.10 11.37 -34.80
N GLU A 210 -8.76 12.16 -33.97
CA GLU A 210 -8.60 13.62 -33.87
C GLU A 210 -7.22 14.05 -33.33
N GLY A 211 -6.39 13.13 -32.84
CA GLY A 211 -5.07 13.43 -32.28
C GLY A 211 -5.14 14.16 -30.92
N LEU A 212 -6.25 14.05 -30.19
CA LEU A 212 -6.36 14.66 -28.87
C LEU A 212 -5.34 14.07 -27.89
N SER A 213 -4.68 14.94 -27.12
CA SER A 213 -3.74 14.50 -26.09
C SER A 213 -4.42 13.66 -25.02
N LEU A 214 -3.70 12.66 -24.48
CA LEU A 214 -4.19 11.77 -23.41
C LEU A 214 -4.82 12.53 -22.24
N ARG A 215 -4.24 13.68 -21.86
CA ARG A 215 -4.72 14.48 -20.74
C ARG A 215 -6.04 15.20 -21.06
N LYS A 216 -6.19 15.72 -22.29
CA LYS A 216 -7.43 16.38 -22.74
C LYS A 216 -8.56 15.35 -22.83
N THR A 217 -8.28 14.20 -23.42
CA THR A 217 -9.22 13.06 -23.50
C THR A 217 -9.61 12.55 -22.12
N ALA A 218 -8.65 12.34 -21.21
CA ALA A 218 -8.92 11.90 -19.84
C ALA A 218 -9.77 12.90 -19.02
N ARG A 219 -9.70 14.20 -19.34
CA ARG A 219 -10.62 15.20 -18.77
C ARG A 219 -12.00 15.10 -19.40
N LYS A 220 -12.09 15.08 -20.74
CA LYS A 220 -13.36 14.96 -21.49
C LYS A 220 -14.21 13.78 -21.03
N PHE A 221 -13.58 12.62 -20.80
CA PHE A 221 -14.27 11.39 -20.40
C PHE A 221 -14.26 11.11 -18.89
N ASN A 222 -13.80 12.08 -18.08
CA ASN A 222 -13.67 11.94 -16.63
C ASN A 222 -13.01 10.60 -16.20
N SER A 223 -11.91 10.24 -16.85
CA SER A 223 -11.23 8.96 -16.65
C SER A 223 -9.74 9.15 -16.34
N ALA A 224 -9.10 8.13 -15.78
CA ALA A 224 -7.67 8.15 -15.53
C ALA A 224 -6.89 8.17 -16.85
N THR A 225 -5.79 8.94 -16.90
CA THR A 225 -4.91 9.01 -18.07
C THR A 225 -4.33 7.65 -18.46
N SER A 226 -4.06 6.77 -17.48
CA SER A 226 -3.63 5.39 -17.72
C SER A 226 -4.69 4.55 -18.44
N SER A 227 -5.97 4.71 -18.09
CA SER A 227 -7.07 4.00 -18.75
C SER A 227 -7.24 4.46 -20.20
N VAL A 228 -7.15 5.77 -20.46
CA VAL A 228 -7.18 6.30 -21.84
C VAL A 228 -5.97 5.81 -22.64
N LYS A 229 -4.77 5.83 -22.05
CA LYS A 229 -3.55 5.33 -22.68
C LYS A 229 -3.69 3.86 -23.08
N PHE A 230 -4.20 3.02 -22.19
CA PHE A 230 -4.44 1.60 -22.46
C PHE A 230 -5.28 1.40 -23.73
N TRP A 231 -6.37 2.16 -23.89
CA TRP A 231 -7.22 2.08 -25.09
C TRP A 231 -6.56 2.66 -26.33
N PHE A 232 -5.85 3.78 -26.22
CA PHE A 232 -5.08 4.34 -27.35
C PHE A 232 -4.03 3.34 -27.85
N ASP A 233 -3.31 2.67 -26.94
CA ASP A 233 -2.34 1.64 -27.28
C ASP A 233 -3.01 0.41 -27.92
N LYS A 234 -4.25 0.09 -27.53
CA LYS A 234 -5.05 -0.97 -28.12
C LYS A 234 -5.50 -0.63 -29.55
N PHE A 235 -5.97 0.60 -29.78
CA PHE A 235 -6.34 1.09 -31.10
C PHE A 235 -5.15 1.12 -32.07
N LYS A 236 -3.95 1.49 -31.60
CA LYS A 236 -2.71 1.42 -32.39
C LYS A 236 -2.37 0.00 -32.85
N ARG A 237 -2.79 -1.02 -32.09
CA ARG A 237 -2.56 -2.44 -32.42
C ARG A 237 -3.67 -3.04 -33.31
N GLY A 238 -4.70 -2.26 -33.65
CA GLY A 238 -5.84 -2.75 -34.44
C GLY A 238 -6.78 -3.69 -33.67
N LEU A 239 -6.78 -3.64 -32.33
CA LEU A 239 -7.63 -4.44 -31.43
C LEU A 239 -8.77 -3.63 -30.82
#